data_AF-A0A645JHT9-F1
#
_entry.id   AF-A0A645JHT9-F1
#
_cell.length_a   1.000
_cell.length_b   1.000
_cell.length_c   1.000
_cell.angle_alpha   90.00
_cell.angle_beta   90.00
_cell.angle_gamma   90.00
#
_symmetry.space_group_name_H-M   'P 1'
#
loop_
_entity.id
_entity.type
_entity.pdbx_description
1 polymer ?
#
loop_
_entity_poly.entity_id
_entity_poly.type
_entity_poly.pdbx_seq_one_letter_code
_entity_poly.pdbx_strand_id
1 'polypeptide(L)'
;MAGYSINRGIGRPVEFKGLRSQYLFIFAGGLLAVFVAFVVIYMVGINQWICIGFGCISALVLVYLTFTLNDKYGTHGLMKLFARRNHPRYIINRKAISRLFIYNRRRNA
;
A
#
# COMPACT_ATOMS: atom_id res chain seq x y z
N MET A 1 -36.85 -1.80 25.74
CA MET A 1 -35.53 -1.37 25.22
C MET A 1 -35.16 -2.31 24.09
N ALA A 2 -35.19 -1.84 22.84
CA ALA A 2 -34.84 -2.67 21.69
C ALA A 2 -33.33 -2.98 21.73
N GLY A 3 -32.98 -4.26 21.77
CA GLY A 3 -31.59 -4.71 21.75
C GLY A 3 -31.05 -4.60 20.33
N TYR A 4 -30.19 -3.62 20.08
CA TYR A 4 -29.45 -3.54 18.82
C TYR A 4 -28.31 -4.56 18.83
N SER A 5 -28.22 -5.39 17.79
CA SER A 5 -27.06 -6.25 17.57
C SER A 5 -25.88 -5.38 17.14
N ILE A 6 -24.99 -5.09 18.09
CA ILE A 6 -23.73 -4.42 17.77
C ILE A 6 -22.84 -5.41 17.02
N ASN A 7 -22.74 -5.25 15.70
CA ASN A 7 -21.84 -6.03 14.84
C ASN A 7 -20.39 -5.65 15.14
N ARG A 8 -19.74 -6.41 16.02
CA ARG A 8 -18.32 -6.27 16.36
C ARG A 8 -17.47 -6.62 15.13
N GLY A 9 -17.04 -5.61 14.37
CA GLY A 9 -16.19 -5.79 13.19
C GLY A 9 -16.39 -4.75 12.08
N ILE A 10 -17.49 -3.99 12.12
CA ILE A 10 -17.75 -2.90 11.17
C ILE A 10 -16.65 -1.84 11.31
N GLY A 11 -15.91 -1.60 10.22
CA GLY A 11 -14.83 -0.61 10.17
C GLY A 11 -13.43 -1.12 10.53
N ARG A 12 -13.26 -2.41 10.87
CA ARG A 12 -11.90 -2.98 10.98
C ARG A 12 -11.28 -3.05 9.58
N PRO A 13 -10.01 -2.61 9.42
CA PRO A 13 -9.32 -2.81 8.15
C PRO A 13 -9.26 -4.31 7.85
N VAL A 14 -9.32 -4.68 6.57
CA VAL A 14 -9.22 -6.10 6.19
C VAL A 14 -7.88 -6.65 6.67
N GLU A 15 -7.96 -7.64 7.55
CA GLU A 15 -6.81 -8.33 8.14
C GLU A 15 -6.97 -9.81 7.84
N PHE A 16 -5.98 -10.40 7.19
CA PHE A 16 -6.01 -11.80 6.83
C PHE A 16 -4.82 -12.50 7.48
N LYS A 17 -5.09 -13.34 8.49
CA LYS A 17 -4.07 -14.08 9.26
C LYS A 17 -2.86 -13.22 9.70
N GLY A 18 -3.11 -11.98 10.15
CA GLY A 18 -2.07 -11.06 10.62
C GLY A 18 -1.46 -10.14 9.54
N LEU A 19 -1.73 -10.37 8.25
CA LEU A 19 -1.43 -9.40 7.20
C LEU A 19 -2.48 -8.29 7.21
N ARG A 20 -2.00 -7.05 7.29
CA ARG A 20 -2.85 -5.86 7.14
C ARG A 20 -3.17 -5.63 5.66
N SER A 21 -4.35 -5.07 5.39
CA SER A 21 -4.89 -4.73 4.05
C SER A 21 -3.83 -4.31 3.01
N GLN A 22 -2.97 -3.35 3.32
CA GLN A 22 -1.97 -2.84 2.37
C GLN A 22 -0.96 -3.90 1.91
N TYR A 23 -0.42 -4.70 2.84
CA TYR A 23 0.54 -5.77 2.49
C TYR A 23 -0.15 -6.95 1.83
N LEU A 24 -1.43 -7.20 2.12
CA LEU A 24 -2.21 -8.21 1.42
C LEU A 24 -2.35 -7.89 -0.07
N PHE A 25 -2.62 -6.62 -0.42
CA PHE A 25 -2.66 -6.22 -1.82
C PHE A 25 -1.29 -6.33 -2.51
N ILE A 26 -0.20 -5.96 -1.82
CA ILE A 26 1.17 -6.13 -2.33
C ILE A 26 1.50 -7.60 -2.54
N PHE A 27 1.10 -8.47 -1.61
CA PHE A 27 1.29 -9.90 -1.68
C PHE A 27 0.57 -10.51 -2.88
N ALA A 28 -0.74 -10.24 -3.00
CA ALA A 28 -1.56 -10.76 -4.08
C ALA A 28 -1.11 -10.24 -5.45
N GLY A 29 -0.84 -8.93 -5.56
CA GLY A 29 -0.33 -8.33 -6.79
C GLY A 29 1.04 -8.84 -7.17
N GLY A 30 1.93 -9.03 -6.20
CA GLY A 30 3.25 -9.58 -6.45
C GLY A 30 3.21 -11.06 -6.86
N LEU A 31 2.35 -11.88 -6.25
CA LEU A 31 2.16 -13.28 -6.68
C LEU A 31 1.65 -13.34 -8.12
N LEU A 32 0.71 -12.45 -8.48
CA LEU A 32 0.22 -12.33 -9.84
C LEU A 32 1.33 -11.91 -10.81
N ALA A 33 2.18 -10.96 -10.42
CA ALA A 33 3.33 -10.55 -11.22
C ALA A 33 4.36 -11.67 -11.41
N VAL A 34 4.67 -12.42 -10.35
CA VAL A 34 5.56 -13.60 -10.42
C VAL A 34 4.97 -14.67 -11.34
N PHE A 35 3.67 -14.91 -11.25
CA PHE A 35 2.97 -15.86 -12.12
C PHE A 35 3.06 -15.44 -13.60
N VAL A 36 2.76 -14.17 -13.91
CA VAL A 36 2.88 -13.66 -15.28
C VAL A 36 4.32 -13.74 -15.79
N ALA A 37 5.30 -13.35 -14.97
CA ALA A 37 6.72 -13.46 -15.32
C ALA A 37 7.13 -14.91 -15.58
N PHE A 38 6.68 -15.86 -14.76
CA PHE A 38 6.92 -17.28 -14.96
C PHE A 38 6.35 -17.78 -16.30
N VAL A 39 5.12 -17.41 -16.63
CA VAL A 39 4.47 -17.78 -17.90
C VAL A 39 5.26 -17.21 -19.09
N VAL A 40 5.71 -15.96 -19.01
CA VAL A 40 6.52 -15.33 -20.07
C VAL A 40 7.86 -16.05 -20.25
N ILE A 41 8.58 -16.32 -19.15
CA ILE A 41 9.86 -17.06 -19.18
C ILE A 41 9.69 -18.44 -19.81
N TYR A 42 8.60 -19.13 -19.47
CA TYR A 42 8.26 -20.43 -20.04
C TYR A 42 7.95 -20.33 -21.54
N MET A 43 7.18 -19.32 -21.97
CA MET A 43 6.87 -19.11 -23.39
C MET A 43 8.11 -18.78 -24.25
N VAL A 44 9.13 -18.13 -23.67
CA VAL A 44 10.40 -17.84 -24.36
C VAL A 44 11.24 -19.11 -24.59
N GLY A 45 10.86 -20.25 -24.02
CA GLY A 45 11.55 -21.53 -24.20
C GLY A 45 12.76 -21.72 -23.28
N ILE A 46 12.81 -21.00 -22.16
CA ILE A 46 13.85 -21.15 -21.14
C ILE A 46 13.74 -22.52 -20.47
N ASN A 47 14.88 -23.11 -20.12
CA ASN A 47 14.94 -24.42 -19.48
C ASN A 47 14.03 -24.48 -18.23
N GLN A 48 13.24 -25.56 -18.14
CA GLN A 48 12.26 -25.78 -17.09
C GLN A 48 12.88 -25.79 -15.68
N TRP A 49 14.12 -26.26 -15.54
CA TRP A 49 14.84 -26.20 -14.26
C TRP A 49 15.08 -24.77 -13.78
N ILE A 50 15.38 -23.85 -14.70
CA ILE A 50 15.56 -22.43 -14.40
C ILE A 50 14.20 -21.81 -14.04
N CYS A 51 13.14 -22.17 -14.76
CA CYS A 51 11.78 -21.68 -14.46
C CYS A 51 11.33 -22.09 -13.06
N ILE A 52 11.57 -23.35 -12.65
CA ILE A 52 11.22 -23.85 -11.33
C ILE A 52 12.04 -23.14 -10.25
N GLY A 53 13.36 -23.01 -10.46
CA GLY A 53 14.24 -22.28 -9.55
C GLY A 53 13.77 -20.83 -9.36
N PHE A 54 13.48 -20.13 -10.46
CA PHE A 54 12.96 -18.77 -10.44
C PHE A 54 11.63 -18.67 -9.69
N GLY A 55 10.68 -19.57 -9.97
CA GLY A 55 9.37 -19.58 -9.31
C GLY A 55 9.48 -19.79 -7.80
N CYS A 56 10.26 -20.78 -7.35
CA CYS A 56 10.47 -21.04 -5.93
C CYS A 56 11.16 -19.87 -5.23
N ILE A 57 12.25 -19.35 -5.80
CA ILE A 57 13.02 -18.27 -5.18
C ILE A 57 12.18 -16.98 -5.14
N SER A 58 11.53 -16.61 -6.23
CA SER A 58 10.71 -15.39 -6.29
C SER A 58 9.52 -15.44 -5.34
N ALA A 59 8.83 -16.59 -5.24
CA ALA A 59 7.75 -16.77 -4.28
C ALA A 59 8.24 -16.67 -2.82
N LEU A 60 9.36 -17.33 -2.48
CA LEU A 60 9.94 -17.26 -1.13
C LEU A 60 10.35 -15.84 -0.76
N VAL A 61 11.05 -15.15 -1.66
CA VAL A 61 11.48 -13.75 -1.46
C VAL A 61 10.27 -12.84 -1.28
N LEU A 62 9.23 -13.02 -2.09
CA LEU A 62 8.01 -12.23 -2.00
C LEU A 62 7.28 -12.43 -0.67
N VAL A 63 7.12 -13.68 -0.22
CA VAL A 63 6.53 -14.00 1.08
C VAL A 63 7.38 -13.34 2.18
N TYR A 64 8.68 -13.58 2.20
CA TYR A 64 9.59 -13.05 3.22
C TYR A 64 9.55 -11.52 3.30
N LEU A 65 9.62 -10.83 2.15
CA LEU A 65 9.54 -9.37 2.07
C LEU A 65 8.19 -8.87 2.58
N THR A 66 7.09 -9.48 2.17
CA THR A 66 5.74 -9.06 2.57
C THR A 66 5.56 -9.15 4.07
N PHE A 67 5.95 -10.28 4.69
CA PHE A 67 5.82 -10.46 6.14
C PHE A 67 6.75 -9.54 6.92
N THR A 68 8.00 -9.37 6.46
CA THR A 68 8.96 -8.46 7.11
C THR A 68 8.48 -7.01 7.05
N LEU A 69 7.90 -6.59 5.92
CA LEU A 69 7.33 -5.25 5.77
C LEU A 69 6.07 -5.07 6.64
N ASN A 70 5.23 -6.10 6.73
CA ASN A 70 4.04 -6.11 7.58
C ASN A 70 4.40 -5.88 9.05
N ASP A 71 5.43 -6.59 9.54
CA ASP A 71 5.86 -6.50 10.94
C ASP A 71 6.59 -5.19 11.23
N LYS A 72 7.43 -4.73 10.30
CA LYS A 72 8.25 -3.52 10.48
C LYS A 72 7.44 -2.23 10.46
N TYR A 73 6.44 -2.11 9.58
CA TYR A 73 5.76 -0.85 9.31
C TYR A 73 4.28 -0.84 9.74
N GLY A 74 3.65 -2.00 9.94
CA GLY A 74 2.25 -2.10 10.37
C GLY A 74 1.27 -1.42 9.39
N THR A 75 0.02 -1.20 9.82
CA THR A 75 -1.10 -0.75 8.96
C THR A 75 -0.87 0.56 8.21
N HIS A 76 -0.22 1.54 8.85
CA HIS A 76 -0.08 2.90 8.32
C HIS A 76 1.37 3.31 8.06
N GLY A 77 2.36 2.45 8.31
CA GLY A 77 3.77 2.81 8.19
C GLY A 77 4.19 3.07 6.76
N LEU A 78 3.74 2.26 5.79
CA LEU A 78 3.98 2.52 4.37
C LEU A 78 3.35 3.85 3.94
N MET A 79 2.11 4.12 4.35
CA MET A 79 1.45 5.39 4.01
C MET A 79 2.17 6.60 4.59
N LYS A 80 2.69 6.51 5.82
CA LYS A 80 3.54 7.55 6.43
C LYS A 80 4.87 7.72 5.68
N LEU A 81 5.48 6.63 5.23
CA LEU A 81 6.72 6.67 4.45
C LEU A 81 6.51 7.37 3.10
N PHE A 82 5.43 7.03 2.39
CA PHE A 82 5.05 7.69 1.14
C PHE A 82 4.72 9.17 1.36
N ALA A 83 3.99 9.51 2.43
CA ALA A 83 3.69 10.89 2.77
C ALA A 83 4.95 11.71 3.03
N ARG A 84 5.94 11.16 3.73
CA ARG A 84 7.24 11.81 3.96
C ARG A 84 7.99 12.07 2.65
N ARG A 85 7.93 11.13 1.70
CA ARG A 85 8.58 11.27 0.39
C ARG A 85 7.92 12.34 -0.50
N ASN A 86 6.61 12.51 -0.37
CA ASN A 86 5.84 13.48 -1.13
C ASN A 86 5.80 14.88 -0.49
N HIS A 87 6.50 15.10 0.63
CA HIS A 87 6.51 16.39 1.29
C HIS A 87 7.30 17.42 0.47
N PRO A 88 6.69 18.55 0.04
CA PRO A 88 7.40 19.58 -0.70
C PRO A 88 8.47 20.23 0.17
N ARG A 89 9.66 20.49 -0.40
CA ARG A 89 10.77 21.15 0.31
C ARG A 89 10.52 22.64 0.54
N TYR A 90 9.73 23.27 -0.33
CA TYR A 90 9.36 24.68 -0.26
C TYR A 90 7.91 24.86 -0.71
N ILE A 91 7.15 25.64 0.05
CA ILE A 91 5.82 26.09 -0.35
C ILE A 91 6.00 27.48 -0.98
N ILE A 92 5.95 27.57 -2.31
CA ILE A 92 6.05 28.85 -3.02
C ILE A 92 4.67 29.47 -3.09
N ASN A 93 4.48 30.62 -2.46
CA ASN A 93 3.26 31.40 -2.58
C ASN A 93 3.49 32.61 -3.49
N ARG A 94 2.76 32.67 -4.61
CA ARG A 94 2.80 33.81 -5.54
C ARG A 94 1.96 35.01 -5.07
N LYS A 95 1.15 34.85 -4.02
CA LYS A 95 0.33 35.92 -3.45
C LYS A 95 1.10 36.63 -2.34
N ALA A 96 1.01 37.96 -2.32
CA ALA A 96 1.52 38.77 -1.23
C ALA A 96 0.91 38.30 0.11
N ILE A 97 1.75 38.14 1.14
CA ILE A 97 1.38 37.62 2.47
C ILE A 97 0.18 38.39 3.05
N SER A 98 0.12 39.72 2.83
CA SER A 98 -1.01 40.55 3.26
C SER A 98 -2.37 40.10 2.70
N ARG A 99 -2.43 39.58 1.47
CA ARG A 99 -3.68 39.08 0.86
C ARG A 99 -4.13 37.72 1.41
N LEU A 100 -3.24 36.97 2.06
CA LEU A 100 -3.59 35.67 2.66
C LEU A 100 -4.39 35.85 3.95
N PHE A 101 -4.12 36.93 4.71
CA PHE A 101 -4.80 37.22 5.97
C PHE A 101 -6.05 38.11 5.81
N ILE A 102 -6.26 38.76 4.65
CA ILE A 102 -7.40 39.68 4.42
C ILE A 102 -8.66 38.96 3.90
N TYR A 103 -8.61 37.67 3.55
CA TYR A 103 -9.79 36.94 3.10
C TYR A 103 -10.64 36.42 4.27
N ASN A 104 -11.39 37.31 4.95
CA ASN A 104 -12.65 36.95 5.60
C ASN A 104 -13.50 38.16 6.05
N ARG A 105 -13.97 39.01 5.12
CA ARG A 105 -14.98 40.03 5.47
C ARG A 105 -16.02 40.35 4.39
N ARG A 106 -16.42 39.37 3.58
CA ARG A 106 -17.59 39.52 2.68
C ARG A 106 -18.32 38.20 2.46
N ARG A 107 -18.94 37.67 3.51
CA ARG A 107 -19.93 36.60 3.36
C ARG A 107 -21.12 36.67 4.32
N ASN A 108 -21.40 37.84 4.87
CA ASN A 108 -22.65 38.15 5.58
C ASN A 108 -22.95 39.64 5.35
N ALA A 109 -23.68 39.96 4.29
CA ALA A 109 -24.42 41.21 4.11
C ALA A 109 -25.66 40.86 3.28
#